data_AF-A0A7C1WDN4-F1
#
_entry.id   AF-A0A7C1WDN4-F1
#
_cell.length_a   1.000
_cell.length_b   1.000
_cell.length_c   1.000
_cell.angle_alpha   90.00
_cell.angle_beta   90.00
_cell.angle_gamma   90.00
#
_symmetry.space_group_name_H-M   'P 1'
#
loop_
_entity.id
_entity.type
_entity.pdbx_description
1 polymer ?
#
loop_
_entity_poly.entity_id
_entity_poly.type
_entity_poly.pdbx_seq_one_letter_code
_entity_poly.pdbx_strand_id
1 'polypeptide(L)'
;MKWDNDDYSDWRVVEHGGWCDKENIRLKFPERAGVYVFADIDLQVKYIGSAGAGRLREEAISAIRRGKGRGASKANWLATNSEENARSLEYELINKYNPSNNY
;
A
#
# COMPACT_ATOMS: atom_id res chain seq x y z
N MET A 1 7.60 -5.33 -10.57
CA MET A 1 7.17 -4.38 -11.63
C MET A 1 7.14 -2.96 -11.04
N LYS A 2 7.31 -1.90 -11.85
CA LYS A 2 7.24 -0.50 -11.40
C LYS A 2 5.81 -0.03 -11.26
N TRP A 3 5.51 0.77 -10.24
CA TRP A 3 4.19 1.35 -10.01
C TRP A 3 3.69 2.13 -11.22
N ASP A 4 2.40 1.97 -11.48
CA ASP A 4 1.63 2.56 -12.56
C ASP A 4 0.64 3.58 -11.98
N ASN A 5 0.68 4.80 -12.52
CA ASN A 5 -0.18 5.88 -12.01
C ASN A 5 -1.66 5.64 -12.32
N ASP A 6 -1.99 4.78 -13.28
CA ASP A 6 -3.39 4.45 -13.56
C ASP A 6 -4.08 3.75 -12.39
N ASP A 7 -3.32 3.13 -11.47
CA ASP A 7 -3.87 2.49 -10.26
C ASP A 7 -4.50 3.49 -9.27
N TYR A 8 -4.20 4.79 -9.38
CA TYR A 8 -4.92 5.81 -8.61
C TYR A 8 -6.34 6.04 -9.11
N SER A 9 -6.64 5.68 -10.36
CA SER A 9 -7.94 5.87 -11.01
C SER A 9 -8.87 4.68 -10.84
N ASP A 10 -8.45 3.65 -10.10
CA ASP A 10 -9.30 2.49 -9.81
C ASP A 10 -10.56 2.92 -9.06
N TRP A 11 -11.72 2.43 -9.49
CA TRP A 11 -13.03 2.85 -8.98
C TRP A 11 -13.21 2.57 -7.47
N ARG A 12 -12.42 1.68 -6.87
CA ARG A 12 -12.44 1.38 -5.43
C ARG A 12 -11.67 2.43 -4.62
N VAL A 13 -10.78 3.19 -5.25
CA VAL A 13 -9.95 4.22 -4.63
C VAL A 13 -10.76 5.50 -4.51
N VAL A 14 -10.99 5.94 -3.27
CA VAL A 14 -11.74 7.18 -2.99
C VAL A 14 -10.84 8.35 -2.62
N GLU A 15 -9.61 8.05 -2.20
CA GLU A 15 -8.58 9.00 -1.85
C GLU A 15 -7.24 8.26 -1.94
N HIS A 16 -6.16 8.95 -2.27
CA HIS A 16 -4.84 8.34 -2.29
C HIS A 16 -3.79 9.31 -1.77
N GLY A 17 -2.69 8.74 -1.29
CA GLY A 17 -1.50 9.48 -0.94
C GLY A 17 -0.66 9.81 -2.16
N GLY A 18 0.49 10.41 -1.87
CA GLY A 18 1.64 10.37 -2.75
C GLY A 18 2.75 9.56 -2.11
N TRP A 19 3.74 9.17 -2.92
CA TRP A 19 4.94 8.50 -2.44
C TRP A 19 5.64 9.31 -1.36
N CYS A 20 5.86 8.70 -0.20
CA CYS A 20 6.67 9.25 0.88
C CYS A 20 7.80 8.29 1.24
N ASP A 21 8.80 8.77 1.98
CA ASP A 21 9.78 7.87 2.59
C ASP A 21 9.08 6.93 3.57
N LYS A 22 9.54 5.68 3.63
CA LYS A 22 8.98 4.64 4.50
C LYS A 22 8.96 5.06 5.98
N GLU A 23 9.90 5.89 6.41
CA GLU A 23 9.97 6.42 7.78
C GLU A 23 8.85 7.42 8.10
N ASN A 24 8.27 8.04 7.07
CA ASN A 24 7.23 9.06 7.19
C ASN A 24 5.79 8.51 7.20
N ILE A 25 5.60 7.18 7.17
CA ILE A 25 4.28 6.54 7.20
C ILE A 25 3.42 7.05 8.36
N ARG A 26 4.02 7.18 9.56
CA ARG A 26 3.30 7.63 10.76
C ARG A 26 2.68 9.02 10.60
N LEU A 27 3.29 9.88 9.80
CA LEU A 27 2.84 11.26 9.56
C LEU A 27 1.92 11.37 8.34
N LYS A 28 2.09 10.51 7.34
CA LYS A 28 1.48 10.66 6.02
C LYS A 28 0.30 9.73 5.74
N PHE A 29 0.18 8.61 6.46
CA PHE A 29 -0.88 7.65 6.22
C PHE A 29 -2.12 8.00 7.04
N PRO A 30 -3.34 7.87 6.49
CA PRO A 30 -4.57 8.13 7.20
C PRO A 30 -5.03 6.92 8.04
N GLU A 31 -5.98 7.15 8.92
CA GLU A 31 -6.67 6.11 9.70
C GLU A 31 -7.97 5.72 8.97
N ARG A 32 -7.83 5.03 7.84
CA ARG A 32 -8.94 4.60 6.97
C ARG A 32 -8.84 3.12 6.62
N ALA A 33 -9.80 2.60 5.88
CA ALA A 33 -9.65 1.34 5.14
C ALA A 33 -8.87 1.62 3.85
N GLY A 34 -8.11 0.65 3.36
CA GLY A 34 -7.40 0.80 2.10
C GLY A 34 -6.25 -0.18 1.89
N VAL A 35 -5.44 0.13 0.89
CA VAL A 35 -4.23 -0.59 0.51
C VAL A 35 -3.01 0.28 0.80
N TYR A 36 -1.95 -0.33 1.27
CA TYR A 36 -0.63 0.27 1.39
C TYR A 36 0.38 -0.47 0.53
N VAL A 37 1.32 0.29 -0.02
CA VAL A 37 2.29 -0.19 -1.00
C VAL A 37 3.69 0.21 -0.54
N PHE A 38 4.64 -0.72 -0.57
CA PHE A 38 6.05 -0.45 -0.35
C PHE A 38 6.84 -0.69 -1.64
N ALA A 39 7.73 0.24 -1.97
CA ALA A 39 8.55 0.18 -3.17
C ALA A 39 9.98 0.66 -2.89
N ASP A 40 10.91 0.33 -3.79
CA ASP A 40 12.25 0.93 -3.78
C ASP A 40 12.24 2.37 -4.35
N ILE A 41 13.43 2.96 -4.50
CA ILE A 41 13.60 4.33 -4.99
C ILE A 41 13.13 4.49 -6.44
N ASP A 42 13.16 3.42 -7.23
CA ASP A 42 12.73 3.37 -8.63
C ASP A 42 11.24 3.02 -8.77
N LEU A 43 10.51 3.01 -7.64
CA LEU A 43 9.12 2.61 -7.53
C LEU A 43 8.84 1.17 -7.95
N GLN A 44 9.82 0.26 -7.87
CA GLN A 44 9.55 -1.16 -8.02
C GLN A 44 8.86 -1.68 -6.76
N VAL A 45 7.62 -2.16 -6.94
CA VAL A 45 6.78 -2.66 -5.86
C VAL A 45 7.44 -3.89 -5.21
N LYS A 46 7.62 -3.83 -3.89
CA LYS A 46 8.19 -4.91 -3.07
C LYS A 46 7.14 -5.58 -2.20
N TYR A 47 6.12 -4.85 -1.76
CA TYR A 47 5.04 -5.38 -0.95
C TYR A 47 3.76 -4.57 -1.13
N ILE A 48 2.62 -5.27 -1.07
CA ILE A 48 1.28 -4.68 -1.02
C ILE A 48 0.55 -5.33 0.16
N GLY A 49 -0.16 -4.52 0.94
CA GLY A 49 -1.01 -5.01 2.02
C GLY A 49 -2.32 -4.22 2.08
N SER A 50 -3.37 -4.80 2.65
CA SER A 50 -4.62 -4.09 2.94
C SER A 50 -4.84 -3.89 4.44
N ALA A 51 -5.76 -2.98 4.77
CA ALA A 51 -6.26 -2.77 6.11
C ALA A 51 -7.76 -2.43 6.09
N GLY A 52 -8.48 -2.92 7.10
CA GLY A 52 -9.86 -2.52 7.37
C GLY A 52 -9.97 -1.10 7.95
N ALA A 53 -11.20 -0.67 8.24
CA ALA A 53 -11.50 0.69 8.68
C ALA A 53 -10.64 1.13 9.88
N GLY A 54 -10.10 2.35 9.81
CA GLY A 54 -9.27 2.96 10.87
C GLY A 54 -7.82 2.45 10.95
N ARG A 55 -7.44 1.40 10.22
CA ARG A 55 -6.20 0.65 10.50
C ARG A 55 -5.09 0.79 9.47
N LEU A 56 -5.27 1.55 8.39
CA LEU A 56 -4.28 1.64 7.30
C LEU A 56 -2.88 2.04 7.76
N ARG A 57 -2.77 3.11 8.56
CA ARG A 57 -1.50 3.54 9.15
C ARG A 57 -0.88 2.46 10.05
N GLU A 58 -1.67 1.89 10.95
CA GLU A 58 -1.20 0.92 11.94
C GLU A 58 -0.70 -0.36 11.27
N GLU A 59 -1.46 -0.91 10.31
CA GLU A 59 -1.08 -2.12 9.59
C GLU A 59 0.15 -1.92 8.71
N ALA A 60 0.30 -0.75 8.06
CA ALA A 60 1.51 -0.44 7.31
C ALA A 60 2.75 -0.44 8.22
N ILE A 61 2.66 0.18 9.41
CA ILE A 61 3.75 0.17 10.39
C ILE A 61 4.02 -1.26 10.88
N SER A 62 2.96 -2.03 11.14
CA SER A 62 3.05 -3.42 11.59
C SER A 62 3.73 -4.30 10.55
N ALA A 63 3.39 -4.15 9.25
CA ALA A 63 4.02 -4.88 8.15
C ALA A 63 5.52 -4.61 8.04
N ILE A 64 5.97 -3.38 8.28
CA ILE A 64 7.41 -3.06 8.32
C ILE A 64 8.10 -3.80 9.46
N ARG A 65 7.48 -3.83 10.65
CA ARG A 65 8.01 -4.58 11.81
C ARG A 65 8.07 -6.08 11.54
N ARG A 66 7.13 -6.61 10.75
CA ARG A 66 7.11 -8.01 10.27
C ARG A 66 8.10 -8.27 9.12
N GLY A 67 8.92 -7.29 8.73
CA GLY A 67 9.94 -7.44 7.69
C GLY A 67 9.41 -7.36 6.25
N LYS A 68 8.13 -7.05 6.04
CA LYS A 68 7.53 -6.97 4.70
C LYS A 68 8.02 -5.77 3.87
N GLY A 69 8.65 -4.79 4.51
CA GLY A 69 9.29 -3.64 3.86
C GLY A 69 10.74 -3.87 3.41
N ARG A 70 11.20 -5.13 3.27
CA ARG A 70 12.58 -5.44 2.84
C ARG A 70 12.82 -4.93 1.41
N GLY A 71 13.93 -4.21 1.22
CA GLY A 71 14.28 -3.61 -0.07
C GLY A 71 13.44 -2.40 -0.48
N ALA A 72 12.47 -1.98 0.34
CA ALA A 72 11.67 -0.80 0.09
C ALA A 72 12.21 0.43 0.86
N SER A 73 12.24 1.57 0.18
CA SER A 73 12.58 2.89 0.73
C SER A 73 11.40 3.86 0.69
N LYS A 74 10.41 3.60 -0.17
CA LYS A 74 9.21 4.41 -0.38
C LYS A 74 7.96 3.66 0.06
N ALA A 75 6.96 4.42 0.47
CA ALA A 75 5.64 3.93 0.83
C ALA A 75 4.55 4.83 0.23
N ASN A 76 3.41 4.22 -0.09
CA ASN A 76 2.22 4.92 -0.56
C ASN A 76 0.95 4.21 -0.07
N TRP A 77 -0.19 4.87 -0.22
CA TRP A 77 -1.49 4.33 0.19
C TRP A 77 -2.61 4.73 -0.75
N LEU A 78 -3.61 3.86 -0.83
CA LEU A 78 -4.88 4.03 -1.55
C LEU A 78 -6.01 3.76 -0.54
N ALA A 79 -6.81 4.75 -0.21
CA ALA A 79 -7.96 4.57 0.68
C ALA A 79 -9.17 4.08 -0.10
N THR A 80 -9.93 3.18 0.53
CA THR A 80 -11.20 2.65 0.01
C THR A 80 -12.35 3.03 0.94
N ASN A 81 -13.59 2.79 0.49
CA ASN A 81 -14.81 2.97 1.30
C ASN A 81 -15.18 1.74 2.14
N SER A 82 -14.57 0.57 1.92
CA SER A 82 -14.84 -0.66 2.66
C SER A 82 -13.61 -1.57 2.74
N GLU A 83 -13.60 -2.46 3.74
CA GLU A 83 -12.58 -3.50 3.88
C GLU A 83 -12.64 -4.53 2.75
N GLU A 84 -13.83 -4.83 2.24
CA GLU A 84 -14.02 -5.70 1.08
C GLU A 84 -13.33 -5.13 -0.16
N ASN A 85 -13.55 -3.84 -0.45
CA ASN A 85 -12.90 -3.16 -1.57
C ASN A 85 -11.38 -3.07 -1.37
N ALA A 86 -10.91 -2.90 -0.13
CA ALA A 86 -9.47 -2.92 0.17
C ALA A 86 -8.83 -4.29 -0.14
N ARG A 87 -9.48 -5.38 0.27
CA ARG A 87 -9.00 -6.75 0.00
C ARG A 87 -9.06 -7.11 -1.48
N SER A 88 -10.14 -6.74 -2.17
CA SER A 88 -10.28 -6.95 -3.61
C SER A 88 -9.20 -6.19 -4.38
N LEU A 89 -8.96 -4.91 -4.05
CA LEU A 89 -7.91 -4.11 -4.67
C LEU A 89 -6.51 -4.64 -4.37
N GLU A 90 -6.23 -5.06 -3.13
CA GLU A 90 -4.97 -5.71 -2.76
C GLU A 90 -4.71 -6.95 -3.61
N TYR A 91 -5.70 -7.84 -3.74
CA TYR A 91 -5.56 -9.06 -4.53
C TYR A 91 -5.18 -8.76 -5.98
N GLU A 92 -5.86 -7.80 -6.61
CA GLU A 92 -5.57 -7.41 -7.99
C GLU A 92 -4.19 -6.77 -8.14
N LEU A 93 -3.81 -5.87 -7.24
CA LEU A 93 -2.48 -5.23 -7.29
C LEU A 93 -1.37 -6.26 -7.03
N ILE A 94 -1.55 -7.21 -6.11
CA ILE A 94 -0.60 -8.32 -5.92
C ILE A 94 -0.43 -9.12 -7.21
N ASN A 95 -1.53 -9.46 -7.89
CA ASN A 95 -1.47 -10.19 -9.17
C ASN A 95 -0.78 -9.36 -10.27
N LYS A 96 -1.05 -8.06 -10.36
CA LYS A 96 -0.44 -7.14 -11.33
C LYS A 96 1.07 -7.02 -11.12
N TYR A 97 1.48 -6.76 -9.87
CA TYR A 97 2.87 -6.40 -9.56
C TYR A 97 3.78 -7.58 -9.24
N ASN A 98 3.18 -8.71 -8.82
CA ASN A 98 3.84 -9.90 -8.29
C ASN A 98 4.99 -9.56 -7.32
N PRO A 99 4.71 -8.81 -6.24
CA PRO A 99 5.73 -8.32 -5.32
C PRO A 99 6.45 -9.42 -4.54
N SER A 100 7.77 -9.27 -4.42
CA SER A 100 8.66 -10.28 -3.81
C SER A 100 8.49 -10.45 -2.29
N ASN A 101 7.67 -9.67 -1.60
CA ASN A 101 7.50 -9.85 -0.15
C ASN A 101 6.08 -10.32 0.22
N ASN A 102 5.24 -10.64 -0.77
CA ASN A 102 3.86 -11.10 -0.55
C ASN A 102 3.71 -12.62 -0.40
N TYR A 103 4.80 -13.39 -0.51
CA TYR A 103 4.85 -14.81 -0.15
C TYR A 103 5.19 -15.04 1.33
#